data_AF-A0A1F6LP91-F1
#
_entry.id   AF-A0A1F6LP91-F1
#
_cell.length_a   1.000
_cell.length_b   1.000
_cell.length_c   1.000
_cell.angle_alpha   90.00
_cell.angle_beta   90.00
_cell.angle_gamma   90.00
#
_symmetry.space_group_name_H-M   'P 1'
#
loop_
_entity.id
_entity.type
_entity.pdbx_description
1 polymer ?
#
loop_
_entity_poly.entity_id
_entity_poly.type
_entity_poly.pdbx_seq_one_letter_code
_entity_poly.pdbx_strand_id
1 'polypeptide(L)'
;MSILIRKVGRRAYAYRVDREGGRVRHRYLGRADDPGVSEKIRRLRAVKTVPGQLRRLFWDTSLDNIDLRRHKKYVIARILDIGRLTDVQWLQMVYPTRVIQEVNETSRQISEVSRNFWRRWFECPLFD
;
A
#
# COMPACT_ATOMS: atom_id res chain seq x y z
N MET A 1 -4.94 -5.98 -4.23
CA MET A 1 -3.66 -6.70 -4.14
C MET A 1 -3.88 -8.16 -3.71
N SER A 2 -3.31 -9.12 -4.42
CA SER A 2 -3.14 -10.52 -4.00
C SER A 2 -1.82 -11.08 -4.55
N ILE A 3 -1.30 -12.16 -3.96
CA ILE A 3 -0.09 -12.83 -4.46
C ILE A 3 -0.50 -14.09 -5.22
N LEU A 4 0.03 -14.26 -6.43
CA LEU A 4 -0.09 -15.46 -7.23
C LEU A 4 1.27 -16.16 -7.28
N ILE A 5 1.28 -17.47 -7.03
CA ILE A 5 2.46 -18.31 -7.24
C ILE A 5 2.17 -19.26 -8.39
N ARG A 6 3.02 -19.24 -9.42
CA ARG A 6 2.93 -20.13 -10.58
C ARG A 6 4.08 -21.14 -10.52
N LYS A 7 3.76 -22.43 -10.55
CA LYS A 7 4.76 -23.50 -10.73
C LYS A 7 5.00 -23.76 -12.21
N VAL A 8 6.26 -23.83 -12.62
CA VAL A 8 6.69 -24.22 -13.97
C VAL A 8 7.84 -25.19 -13.82
N GLY A 9 7.60 -26.47 -14.12
CA GLY A 9 8.54 -27.55 -13.82
C GLY A 9 8.85 -27.63 -12.31
N ARG A 10 10.15 -27.64 -11.97
CA ARG A 10 10.63 -27.65 -10.57
C ARG A 10 10.72 -26.26 -9.91
N ARG A 11 10.39 -25.19 -10.63
CA ARG A 11 10.53 -23.80 -10.14
C ARG A 11 9.17 -23.19 -9.84
N ALA A 12 9.15 -22.29 -8.86
CA ALA A 12 7.98 -21.49 -8.50
C ALA A 12 8.28 -20.01 -8.68
N TYR A 13 7.33 -19.27 -9.23
CA TYR A 13 7.47 -17.85 -9.58
C TYR A 13 6.35 -17.04 -8.93
N ALA A 14 6.72 -15.93 -8.29
CA ALA A 14 5.79 -15.08 -7.59
C ALA A 14 5.40 -13.87 -8.43
N TYR A 15 4.10 -13.58 -8.45
CA TYR A 15 3.52 -12.44 -9.11
C TYR A 15 2.66 -11.66 -8.12
N ARG A 16 2.78 -10.34 -8.19
CA ARG A 16 1.88 -9.42 -7.53
C ARG A 16 0.71 -9.14 -8.45
N VAL A 17 -0.50 -9.36 -7.95
CA VAL A 17 -1.74 -9.20 -8.71
C VAL A 17 -2.51 -7.99 -8.20
N ASP A 18 -2.64 -7.01 -9.08
CA ASP A 18 -3.38 -5.78 -8.86
C ASP A 18 -4.64 -5.78 -9.73
N ARG A 19 -5.79 -5.42 -9.14
CA ARG A 19 -7.08 -5.27 -9.84
C ARG A 19 -7.46 -3.81 -9.84
N GLU A 20 -7.64 -3.23 -11.02
CA GLU A 20 -7.97 -1.82 -11.15
C GLU A 20 -8.79 -1.57 -12.42
N GLY A 21 -9.96 -0.93 -12.26
CA GLY A 21 -10.87 -0.65 -13.38
C GLY A 21 -11.27 -1.88 -14.20
N GLY A 22 -11.45 -3.04 -13.54
CA GLY A 22 -11.78 -4.31 -14.20
C GLY A 22 -10.61 -5.04 -14.86
N ARG A 23 -9.42 -4.43 -14.96
CA ARG A 23 -8.22 -5.06 -15.52
C ARG A 23 -7.35 -5.67 -14.43
N VAL A 24 -6.77 -6.83 -14.71
CA VAL A 24 -5.83 -7.53 -13.82
C VAL A 24 -4.42 -7.32 -14.34
N ARG A 25 -3.53 -6.78 -13.50
CA ARG A 25 -2.09 -6.64 -13.80
C ARG A 25 -1.30 -7.65 -12.97
N HIS A 26 -0.44 -8.43 -13.63
CA HIS A 26 0.52 -9.33 -12.98
C HIS A 26 1.91 -8.72 -13.06
N ARG A 27 2.48 -8.32 -11.92
CA ARG A 27 3.86 -7.84 -11.83
C ARG A 27 4.75 -8.95 -11.30
N TYR A 28 5.75 -9.35 -12.07
CA TYR A 28 6.71 -10.37 -11.63
C TYR A 28 7.49 -9.88 -10.41
N LEU A 29 7.56 -10.72 -9.37
CA LEU A 29 8.31 -10.42 -8.15
C LEU A 29 9.65 -11.15 -8.09
N GLY A 30 9.79 -12.26 -8.80
CA GLY A 30 10.97 -13.12 -8.75
C GLY A 30 10.61 -14.59 -8.55
N ARG A 31 11.63 -15.42 -8.31
CA ARG A 31 11.44 -16.81 -7.93
C ARG A 31 10.93 -16.89 -6.48
N ALA A 32 9.97 -17.76 -6.22
CA ALA A 32 9.36 -17.88 -4.91
C ALA A 32 10.27 -18.51 -3.84
N ASP A 33 11.38 -19.13 -4.24
CA ASP A 33 12.39 -19.71 -3.35
C ASP A 33 13.55 -18.76 -3.04
N ASP A 34 13.61 -17.60 -3.69
CA ASP A 34 14.57 -16.55 -3.34
C ASP A 34 14.22 -15.98 -1.94
N PRO A 35 15.18 -15.83 -1.02
CA PRO A 35 14.90 -15.33 0.34
C PRO A 35 14.30 -13.93 0.36
N GLY A 36 14.77 -13.03 -0.51
CA GLY A 36 14.26 -11.66 -0.61
C GLY A 36 12.83 -11.64 -1.15
N VAL A 37 12.54 -12.46 -2.15
CA VAL A 37 11.17 -12.62 -2.70
C VAL A 37 10.25 -13.27 -1.68
N SER A 38 10.71 -14.27 -0.94
CA SER A 38 9.93 -14.96 0.10
C SER A 38 9.52 -14.00 1.21
N GLU A 39 10.46 -13.19 1.70
CA GLU A 39 10.18 -12.15 2.69
C GLU A 39 9.24 -11.08 2.12
N LYS A 40 9.42 -10.67 0.86
CA LYS A 40 8.51 -9.75 0.17
C LYS A 40 7.09 -10.31 0.05
N ILE A 41 6.93 -11.60 -0.28
CA ILE A 41 5.63 -12.28 -0.31
C ILE A 41 5.00 -12.30 1.09
N ARG A 42 5.78 -12.64 2.12
CA ARG A 42 5.30 -12.65 3.51
C ARG A 42 4.78 -11.27 3.92
N ARG A 43 5.56 -10.21 3.67
CA ARG A 43 5.16 -8.83 3.93
C ARG A 43 3.88 -8.45 3.18
N LEU A 44 3.79 -8.76 1.89
CA LEU A 44 2.60 -8.46 1.08
C LEU A 44 1.35 -9.24 1.51
N ARG A 45 1.50 -10.43 2.12
CA ARG A 45 0.38 -11.15 2.74
C ARG A 45 -0.06 -10.51 4.06
N ALA A 46 0.88 -10.00 4.86
CA ALA A 46 0.59 -9.29 6.10
C ALA A 46 -0.14 -7.95 5.87
N VAL A 47 0.06 -7.31 4.71
CA VAL A 47 -0.63 -6.08 4.28
C VAL A 47 -2.16 -6.21 4.18
N LYS A 48 -2.76 -7.38 4.36
CA LYS A 48 -4.22 -7.55 4.38
C LYS A 48 -4.91 -6.83 5.54
N THR A 49 -4.20 -6.55 6.63
CA THR A 49 -4.72 -5.84 7.80
C THR A 49 -3.89 -4.60 8.08
N VAL A 50 -4.45 -3.69 8.88
CA VAL A 50 -3.69 -2.54 9.38
C VAL A 50 -2.70 -3.04 10.45
N PRO A 51 -1.38 -2.80 10.29
CA PRO A 51 -0.40 -3.23 11.28
C PRO A 51 -0.59 -2.55 12.63
N GLY A 52 -0.28 -3.28 13.71
CA GLY A 52 -0.40 -2.76 15.09
C GLY A 52 0.41 -1.48 15.35
N GLN A 53 1.53 -1.27 14.65
CA GLN A 53 2.31 -0.04 14.80
C GLN A 53 1.52 1.22 14.41
N LEU A 54 0.52 1.08 13.54
CA LEU A 54 -0.35 2.19 13.09
C LEU A 54 -1.51 2.47 14.06
N ARG A 55 -1.67 1.71 15.15
CA ARG A 55 -2.74 1.92 16.14
C ARG A 55 -2.85 3.37 16.63
N ARG A 56 -1.69 4.04 16.75
CA ARG A 56 -1.59 5.45 17.14
C ARG A 56 -2.31 6.43 16.21
N LEU A 57 -2.50 6.06 14.94
CA LEU A 57 -3.15 6.90 13.93
C LEU A 57 -4.67 6.71 13.91
N PHE A 58 -5.16 5.61 14.49
CA PHE A 58 -6.56 5.19 14.47
C PHE A 58 -7.10 5.10 15.90
N TRP A 59 -7.06 6.21 16.64
CA TRP A 59 -7.55 6.24 18.04
C TRP A 59 -9.06 6.10 18.18
N ASP A 60 -9.78 6.45 17.12
CA ASP A 60 -11.23 6.50 16.97
C ASP A 60 -11.86 5.17 16.55
N THR A 61 -11.07 4.14 16.21
CA THR A 61 -11.60 2.83 15.80
C THR A 61 -10.65 1.68 16.11
N SER A 62 -11.17 0.46 16.23
CA SER A 62 -10.33 -0.74 16.26
C SER A 62 -9.71 -0.99 14.88
N LEU A 63 -8.46 -1.45 14.86
CA LEU A 63 -7.79 -1.82 13.60
C LEU A 63 -8.52 -2.94 12.86
N ASP A 64 -9.19 -3.84 13.60
CA ASP A 64 -9.94 -4.96 13.03
C ASP A 64 -11.20 -4.51 12.28
N ASN A 65 -11.71 -3.31 12.58
CA ASN A 65 -12.85 -2.72 11.88
C ASN A 65 -12.44 -2.07 10.54
N ILE A 66 -11.14 -1.93 10.28
CA ILE A 66 -10.62 -1.25 9.09
C ILE A 66 -10.45 -2.24 7.93
N ASP A 67 -11.47 -2.34 7.09
CA ASP A 67 -11.34 -2.91 5.74
C ASP A 67 -10.52 -1.98 4.82
N LEU A 68 -9.33 -2.41 4.40
CA LEU A 68 -8.41 -1.64 3.54
C LEU A 68 -8.95 -1.34 2.13
N ARG A 69 -9.98 -2.04 1.65
CA ARG A 69 -10.62 -1.71 0.37
C ARG A 69 -11.73 -0.68 0.57
N ARG A 70 -12.62 -0.93 1.52
CA ARG A 70 -13.79 -0.08 1.80
C ARG A 70 -13.38 1.26 2.42
N HIS A 71 -12.41 1.24 3.33
CA HIS A 71 -11.95 2.41 4.07
C HIS A 71 -10.68 3.03 3.49
N LYS A 72 -10.38 2.76 2.21
CA LYS A 72 -9.19 3.24 1.50
C LYS A 72 -8.93 4.74 1.70
N LYS A 73 -9.95 5.59 1.46
CA LYS A 73 -9.81 7.06 1.58
C LYS A 73 -9.46 7.48 3.01
N TYR A 74 -10.12 6.88 4.00
CA TYR A 74 -9.88 7.13 5.42
C TYR A 74 -8.44 6.77 5.83
N VAL A 75 -7.98 5.56 5.47
CA VAL A 75 -6.63 5.09 5.81
C VAL A 75 -5.56 5.96 5.17
N ILE A 76 -5.69 6.25 3.88
CA ILE A 76 -4.73 7.11 3.16
C ILE A 76 -4.72 8.51 3.77
N ALA A 77 -5.88 9.15 3.93
CA ALA A 77 -5.94 10.50 4.46
C ALA A 77 -5.36 10.60 5.87
N ARG A 78 -5.65 9.62 6.73
CA ARG A 78 -5.12 9.59 8.10
C ARG A 78 -3.59 9.49 8.13
N ILE A 79 -3.01 8.66 7.28
CA ILE A 79 -1.54 8.50 7.20
C ILE A 79 -0.89 9.73 6.57
N LEU A 80 -1.48 10.32 5.53
CA LEU A 80 -0.91 11.52 4.90
C LEU A 80 -0.99 12.74 5.80
N ASP A 81 -2.03 12.86 6.63
CA ASP A 81 -2.20 14.06 7.46
C ASP A 81 -1.30 14.07 8.71
N ILE A 82 -1.17 12.92 9.38
CA ILE A 82 -0.49 12.83 10.70
C ILE A 82 0.48 11.65 10.84
N GLY A 83 0.72 10.92 9.75
CA GLY A 83 1.66 9.80 9.73
C GLY A 83 3.12 10.21 9.61
N ARG A 84 4.00 9.22 9.70
CA ARG A 84 5.44 9.31 9.46
C ARG A 84 5.77 8.71 8.09
N LEU A 85 6.96 9.00 7.56
CA LEU A 85 7.44 8.44 6.30
C LEU A 85 7.37 6.90 6.26
N THR A 86 7.64 6.21 7.37
CA THR A 86 7.54 4.74 7.46
C THR A 86 6.10 4.23 7.31
N ASP A 87 5.10 4.99 7.76
CA ASP A 87 3.69 4.63 7.55
C ASP A 87 3.29 4.82 6.09
N VAL A 88 3.89 5.80 5.41
CA VAL A 88 3.67 6.07 3.99
C VAL A 88 4.34 5.02 3.11
N GLN A 89 5.51 4.50 3.51
CA GLN A 89 6.10 3.32 2.87
C GLN A 89 5.15 2.11 2.96
N TRP A 90 4.52 1.90 4.12
CA TRP A 90 3.47 0.88 4.24
C TRP A 90 2.27 1.19 3.33
N LEU A 91 1.84 2.45 3.27
CA LEU A 91 0.76 2.89 2.40
C LEU A 91 1.03 2.56 0.92
N GLN A 92 2.26 2.77 0.45
CA GLN A 92 2.72 2.44 -0.91
C GLN A 92 2.81 0.93 -1.17
N MET A 93 2.92 0.10 -0.12
CA MET A 93 2.80 -1.35 -0.24
C MET A 93 1.33 -1.78 -0.41
N VAL A 94 0.39 -1.03 0.18
CA VAL A 94 -1.05 -1.35 0.19
C VAL A 94 -1.75 -0.83 -1.06
N TYR A 95 -1.46 0.41 -1.44
CA TYR A 95 -2.15 1.14 -2.49
C TYR A 95 -1.17 1.60 -3.57
N PRO A 96 -1.58 1.61 -4.85
CA PRO A 96 -0.80 2.26 -5.91
C PRO A 96 -0.56 3.74 -5.59
N THR A 97 0.64 4.26 -5.89
CA THR A 97 0.99 5.67 -5.66
C THR A 97 -0.02 6.64 -6.26
N ARG A 98 -0.53 6.36 -7.47
CA ARG A 98 -1.58 7.17 -8.10
C ARG A 98 -2.85 7.32 -7.25
N VAL A 99 -3.23 6.26 -6.55
CA VAL A 99 -4.41 6.25 -5.68
C VAL A 99 -4.15 7.05 -4.40
N ILE A 100 -2.90 7.04 -3.92
CA ILE A 100 -2.48 7.85 -2.78
C ILE A 100 -2.53 9.34 -3.16
N GLN A 101 -1.97 9.71 -4.32
CA GLN A 101 -2.04 11.07 -4.87
C GLN A 101 -3.49 11.52 -5.09
N GLU A 102 -4.35 10.68 -5.66
CA GLU A 102 -5.78 11.00 -5.84
C GLU A 102 -6.46 11.34 -4.51
N VAL A 103 -6.18 10.60 -3.44
CA VAL A 103 -6.74 10.90 -2.11
C VAL A 103 -6.11 12.16 -1.50
N ASN A 104 -4.82 12.40 -1.72
CA ASN A 104 -4.16 13.65 -1.32
C ASN A 104 -4.89 14.88 -1.87
N GLU A 105 -5.27 14.83 -3.14
CA GLU A 105 -5.95 15.92 -3.84
C GLU A 105 -7.42 16.05 -3.45
N THR A 106 -8.13 14.93 -3.25
CA THR A 106 -9.59 14.94 -3.10
C THR A 106 -10.09 14.89 -1.65
N SER A 107 -9.27 14.47 -0.70
CA SER A 107 -9.71 14.31 0.69
C SER A 107 -9.77 15.64 1.44
N ARG A 108 -10.92 15.90 2.07
CA ARG A 108 -11.12 17.04 2.98
C ARG A 108 -10.49 16.84 4.36
N GLN A 109 -10.06 15.62 4.69
CA GLN A 109 -9.45 15.29 5.99
C GLN A 109 -7.96 15.61 6.04
N ILE A 110 -7.34 15.96 4.90
CA ILE A 110 -5.91 16.29 4.84
C ILE A 110 -5.80 17.81 4.90
N SER A 111 -5.01 18.29 5.85
CA SER A 111 -4.67 19.71 5.98
C SER A 111 -3.95 20.23 4.72
N GLU A 112 -4.07 21.51 4.44
CA GLU A 112 -3.44 22.11 3.27
C GLU A 112 -1.91 22.03 3.31
N VAL A 113 -1.33 22.14 4.51
CA VAL A 113 0.11 21.97 4.75
C VAL A 113 0.56 20.56 4.34
N SER A 114 -0.11 19.52 4.86
CA SER A 114 0.22 18.14 4.50
C SER A 114 0.01 17.87 3.01
N ARG A 115 -1.08 18.37 2.41
CA ARG A 115 -1.34 18.23 0.97
C ARG A 115 -0.20 18.82 0.12
N ASN A 116 0.24 20.03 0.46
CA ASN A 116 1.30 20.73 -0.27
C ASN A 116 2.68 20.08 -0.09
N PHE A 117 2.94 19.46 1.07
CA PHE A 117 4.13 18.63 1.26
C PHE A 117 4.11 17.41 0.32
N TRP A 118 3.01 16.65 0.32
CA TRP A 118 2.91 15.42 -0.47
C TRP A 118 2.89 15.66 -1.97
N ARG A 119 2.30 16.77 -2.45
CA ARG A 119 2.41 17.18 -3.86
C ARG A 119 3.88 17.25 -4.30
N ARG A 120 4.69 17.99 -3.56
CA ARG A 120 6.13 18.14 -3.84
C ARG A 120 6.89 16.82 -3.69
N TRP A 121 6.56 16.03 -2.68
CA TRP A 121 7.20 14.72 -2.47
C TRP A 121 6.99 13.79 -3.67
N PHE A 122 5.76 13.72 -4.18
CA PHE A 122 5.40 12.81 -5.27
C PHE A 122 5.78 13.31 -6.66
N GLU A 123 6.03 14.60 -6.84
CA GLU A 123 6.56 15.18 -8.09
C GLU A 123 8.08 14.96 -8.24
N CYS A 124 8.78 14.53 -7.19
CA CYS A 124 10.23 14.34 -7.22
C CYS A 124 10.61 13.06 -8.00
N PRO A 125 11.42 13.15 -9.09
CA PRO A 125 11.75 12.01 -9.97
C PRO A 125 12.56 10.88 -9.31
N LEU A 126 13.02 11.06 -8.08
CA LEU A 126 13.89 10.12 -7.38
C LEU A 126 13.15 8.89 -6.80
N PHE A 127 11.82 8.82 -6.95
CA PHE A 127 10.98 7.83 -6.25
C PHE A 127 10.04 6.99 -7.15
N ASP A 128 10.25 7.00 -8.48
CA ASP A 128 9.51 6.14 -9.44
C ASP A 128 10.20 4.79 -9.74
#